data_AF-A0A0L1IIC7-F1
#
_entry.id   AF-A0A0L1IIC7-F1
#
_cell.length_a   1.000
_cell.length_b   1.000
_cell.length_c   1.000
_cell.angle_alpha   90.00
_cell.angle_beta   90.00
_cell.angle_gamma   90.00
#
_symmetry.space_group_name_H-M   'P 1'
#
loop_
_entity.id
_entity.type
_entity.pdbx_description
1 polymer ?
#
loop_
_entity_poly.entity_id
_entity_poly.type
_entity_poly.pdbx_seq_one_letter_code
_entity_poly.pdbx_strand_id
1 'polypeptide(L)'
;MAIPVEIRQVERPKNTVVKNYFGKFKVVKRTSKYVNGKAIPKDLEIVGEIVDYKFVPFETPIPVGTRSKKNQEKIDIKDYGNIAIFTKNSNDILEKLLTHFDSSTAYKLYVIAILRCAYPKVVNRDLKFYYETSFMSELFKKVGLSESLLPEFFEKTGRAYSNIHNFMLDRLNEFKGRVQIIDGTLKSYNSDEVTFSQWSRKGKVKGSKDFTLLYTCDLYTKEPIYHRPYQGNMLDSTIFEDFLENVPSTGEILVADKGFRTKAITELLEQNKNVKYLLSLKRNTTLIRAEKLDENLAPVKIKDKQLLGSKKQIDGKFFYLFKDLEIAGKESVGNYQKHLKRNTFNIDEFNKNNQFFGVIVLKSNVDLSLEDVYTLYDQRWEIEEMFNFYKNILELSKTRVHSEMKVYTTEFINYLSLIIATKVKNNLIKLNLHQNYSFRQIIEYLRSYKVEVINDTEWKKRKVLKYVQDLAELLEI
;
A
#
# COMPACT_ATOMS: atom_id res chain seq x y z
N MET A 1 24.67 -20.33 -22.01
CA MET A 1 24.47 -19.96 -23.44
C MET A 1 25.78 -20.09 -24.17
N ALA A 2 25.75 -20.58 -25.41
CA ALA A 2 26.92 -20.53 -26.29
C ALA A 2 27.23 -19.06 -26.62
N ILE A 3 28.51 -18.70 -26.64
CA ILE A 3 28.94 -17.35 -27.04
C ILE A 3 28.98 -17.35 -28.58
N PRO A 4 28.36 -16.37 -29.26
CA PRO A 4 28.38 -16.28 -30.73
C PRO A 4 29.80 -16.34 -31.30
N VAL A 5 29.93 -16.94 -32.49
CA VAL A 5 31.24 -17.13 -33.15
C VAL A 5 31.92 -15.79 -33.41
N GLU A 6 31.15 -14.81 -33.88
CA GLU A 6 31.60 -13.43 -34.13
C GLU A 6 32.25 -12.80 -32.89
N ILE A 7 31.67 -13.01 -31.71
CA ILE A 7 32.19 -12.53 -30.43
C ILE A 7 33.44 -13.32 -30.00
N ARG A 8 33.52 -14.62 -30.30
CA ARG A 8 34.70 -15.44 -29.99
C ARG A 8 35.90 -15.11 -30.88
N GLN A 9 35.69 -14.55 -32.06
CA GLN A 9 36.75 -14.24 -33.02
C GLN A 9 37.32 -12.82 -32.87
N VAL A 10 36.69 -11.95 -32.07
CA VAL A 10 37.20 -10.60 -31.76
C VAL A 10 38.64 -10.66 -31.23
N GLU A 11 39.53 -9.88 -31.85
CA GLU A 11 40.93 -9.76 -31.47
C GLU A 11 41.06 -9.24 -30.02
N ARG A 12 41.88 -9.94 -29.22
CA ARG A 12 42.02 -9.70 -27.78
C ARG A 12 43.34 -10.25 -27.25
N PRO A 13 43.79 -9.87 -26.04
CA PRO A 13 45.05 -10.34 -25.47
C PRO A 13 45.15 -11.88 -25.38
N LYS A 14 46.37 -12.41 -25.55
CA LYS A 14 46.65 -13.85 -25.43
C LYS A 14 46.34 -14.36 -24.01
N ASN A 15 46.08 -15.67 -23.90
CA ASN A 15 45.71 -16.33 -22.63
C ASN A 15 44.41 -15.78 -22.01
N THR A 16 43.45 -15.39 -22.84
CA THR A 16 42.12 -14.93 -22.41
C THR A 16 41.00 -15.78 -22.99
N VAL A 17 39.88 -15.84 -22.27
CA VAL A 17 38.63 -16.44 -22.74
C VAL A 17 37.50 -15.42 -22.65
N VAL A 18 36.55 -15.49 -23.58
CA VAL A 18 35.32 -14.70 -23.48
C VAL A 18 34.33 -15.44 -22.60
N LYS A 19 33.66 -14.72 -21.70
CA LYS A 19 32.57 -15.23 -20.88
C LYS A 19 31.37 -14.29 -20.94
N ASN A 20 30.18 -14.87 -20.95
CA ASN A 20 28.95 -14.10 -20.81
C ASN A 20 28.69 -13.85 -19.31
N TYR A 21 28.73 -12.60 -18.90
CA TYR A 21 28.31 -12.12 -17.59
C TYR A 21 27.04 -11.27 -17.78
N PHE A 22 25.87 -11.88 -17.55
CA PHE A 22 24.57 -11.21 -17.57
C PHE A 22 24.32 -10.37 -18.83
N GLY A 23 24.60 -10.93 -20.02
CA GLY A 23 24.38 -10.26 -21.29
C GLY A 23 25.56 -9.41 -21.79
N LYS A 24 26.63 -9.28 -21.00
CA LYS A 24 27.88 -8.63 -21.41
C LYS A 24 28.98 -9.66 -21.64
N PHE A 25 29.75 -9.48 -22.72
CA PHE A 25 30.87 -10.37 -23.05
C PHE A 25 32.17 -9.85 -22.43
N LYS A 26 32.63 -10.50 -21.36
CA LYS A 26 33.86 -10.13 -20.64
C LYS A 26 35.04 -10.94 -21.13
N VAL A 27 36.20 -10.31 -21.23
CA VAL A 27 37.47 -10.96 -21.58
C VAL A 27 38.22 -11.27 -20.28
N VAL A 28 38.43 -12.56 -20.04
CA VAL A 28 38.96 -13.08 -18.77
C VAL A 28 40.30 -13.75 -19.00
N LYS A 29 41.34 -13.26 -18.34
CA LYS A 29 42.66 -13.88 -18.34
C LYS A 29 42.60 -15.21 -17.60
N ARG A 30 43.17 -16.25 -18.21
CA ARG A 30 43.10 -17.63 -17.74
C ARG A 30 44.48 -18.26 -17.70
N THR A 31 44.72 -19.01 -16.64
CA THR A 31 45.88 -19.90 -16.48
C THR A 31 45.40 -21.33 -16.24
N SER A 32 46.30 -22.27 -16.00
CA SER A 32 45.97 -23.63 -15.55
C SER A 32 46.54 -23.88 -14.16
N LYS A 33 45.82 -24.68 -13.35
CA LYS A 33 46.29 -25.21 -12.07
C LYS A 33 46.18 -26.72 -12.11
N TYR A 34 47.23 -27.41 -11.68
CA TYR A 34 47.19 -28.87 -11.53
C TYR A 34 46.44 -29.27 -10.26
N VAL A 35 45.46 -30.16 -10.40
CA VAL A 35 44.73 -30.79 -9.29
C VAL A 35 44.62 -32.28 -9.62
N ASN A 36 45.11 -33.14 -8.71
CA ASN A 36 45.14 -34.60 -8.88
C ASN A 36 45.74 -35.04 -10.24
N GLY A 37 46.89 -34.45 -10.62
CA GLY A 37 47.60 -34.78 -11.86
C GLY A 37 46.97 -34.25 -13.16
N LYS A 38 45.81 -33.56 -13.10
CA LYS A 38 45.17 -32.95 -14.27
C LYS A 38 45.27 -31.43 -14.24
N ALA A 39 45.61 -30.82 -15.38
CA ALA A 39 45.58 -29.37 -15.56
C ALA A 39 44.14 -28.87 -15.71
N ILE A 40 43.68 -28.05 -14.76
CA ILE A 40 42.33 -27.47 -14.75
C ILE A 40 42.44 -25.96 -15.04
N PRO A 41 41.61 -25.39 -15.93
CA PRO A 41 41.61 -23.96 -16.19
C PRO A 41 41.22 -23.15 -14.94
N LYS A 42 42.01 -22.12 -14.64
CA LYS A 42 41.78 -21.16 -13.55
C LYS A 42 41.70 -19.75 -14.13
N ASP A 43 40.59 -19.07 -13.89
CA ASP A 43 40.42 -17.67 -14.26
C ASP A 43 41.14 -16.77 -13.24
N LEU A 44 41.78 -15.70 -13.71
CA LEU A 44 42.59 -14.80 -12.89
C LEU A 44 41.96 -13.42 -12.74
N GLU A 45 41.67 -12.74 -13.86
CA GLU A 45 41.21 -11.35 -13.87
C GLU A 45 40.42 -11.04 -15.15
N ILE A 46 39.46 -10.14 -15.06
CA ILE A 46 38.74 -9.58 -16.20
C ILE A 46 39.55 -8.39 -16.70
N VAL A 47 40.08 -8.50 -17.91
CA VAL A 47 40.98 -7.50 -18.52
C VAL A 47 40.25 -6.50 -19.41
N GLY A 48 38.96 -6.72 -19.68
CA GLY A 48 38.13 -5.84 -20.48
C GLY A 48 36.82 -6.51 -20.91
N GLU A 49 36.14 -5.90 -21.86
CA GLU A 49 34.88 -6.39 -22.41
C GLU A 49 34.82 -6.25 -23.92
N ILE A 50 33.90 -6.97 -24.57
CA ILE A 50 33.61 -6.84 -26.00
C ILE A 50 32.35 -5.99 -26.14
N VAL A 51 32.51 -4.84 -26.79
CA VAL A 51 31.44 -3.89 -27.13
C VAL A 51 31.54 -3.65 -28.63
N ASP A 52 30.41 -3.75 -29.34
CA ASP A 52 30.35 -3.53 -30.80
C ASP A 52 31.41 -4.31 -31.59
N TYR A 53 31.58 -5.60 -31.26
CA TYR A 53 32.56 -6.51 -31.87
C TYR A 53 34.03 -6.07 -31.72
N LYS A 54 34.32 -5.17 -30.78
CA LYS A 54 35.68 -4.73 -30.46
C LYS A 54 36.00 -4.99 -28.99
N PHE A 55 37.26 -5.34 -28.73
CA PHE A 55 37.76 -5.45 -27.37
C PHE A 55 38.05 -4.06 -26.80
N VAL A 56 37.43 -3.76 -25.65
CA VAL A 56 37.66 -2.56 -24.85
C VAL A 56 38.39 -2.99 -23.57
N PRO A 57 39.68 -2.65 -23.40
CA PRO A 57 40.43 -2.97 -22.20
C PRO A 57 39.91 -2.16 -21.01
N PHE A 58 40.03 -2.73 -19.81
CA PHE A 58 39.88 -1.96 -18.57
C PHE A 58 41.22 -1.35 -18.19
N GLU A 59 41.22 -0.10 -17.73
CA GLU A 59 42.41 0.58 -17.19
C GLU A 59 43.03 -0.18 -16.03
N THR A 60 42.21 -0.89 -15.24
CA THR A 60 42.65 -1.79 -14.18
C THR A 60 41.93 -3.13 -14.30
N PRO A 61 42.64 -4.25 -14.51
CA PRO A 61 42.03 -5.58 -14.52
C PRO A 61 41.32 -5.91 -13.21
N ILE A 62 40.16 -6.58 -13.29
CA ILE A 62 39.31 -6.92 -12.13
C ILE A 62 39.55 -8.39 -11.76
N PRO A 63 40.25 -8.71 -10.65
CA PRO A 63 40.55 -10.09 -10.32
C PRO A 63 39.30 -10.95 -10.07
N VAL A 64 39.28 -12.13 -10.70
CA VAL A 64 38.20 -13.12 -10.67
C VAL A 64 38.31 -13.93 -9.39
N GLY A 65 37.22 -14.00 -8.61
CA GLY A 65 37.20 -14.72 -7.34
C GLY A 65 37.69 -13.90 -6.14
N THR A 66 38.16 -12.68 -6.34
CA THR A 66 38.35 -11.66 -5.29
C THR A 66 37.26 -10.59 -5.37
N ARG A 67 36.01 -10.99 -5.12
CA ARG A 67 35.38 -10.27 -4.02
C ARG A 67 36.20 -10.75 -2.84
N SER A 68 37.09 -9.91 -2.32
CA SER A 68 37.46 -10.10 -0.92
C SER A 68 36.12 -10.38 -0.23
N LYS A 69 36.05 -11.45 0.55
CA LYS A 69 35.22 -11.35 1.75
C LYS A 69 35.81 -10.13 2.46
N LYS A 70 35.43 -8.91 2.07
CA LYS A 70 35.29 -7.82 3.04
C LYS A 70 34.52 -8.55 4.11
N ASN A 71 35.18 -8.79 5.24
CA ASN A 71 34.49 -9.23 6.45
C ASN A 71 33.20 -8.40 6.42
N GLN A 72 32.06 -9.05 6.13
CA GLN A 72 30.80 -8.38 6.32
C GLN A 72 30.89 -8.06 7.80
N GLU A 73 31.03 -6.78 8.12
CA GLU A 73 31.17 -6.34 9.51
C GLU A 73 30.06 -7.05 10.26
N LYS A 74 30.45 -7.98 11.13
CA LYS A 74 29.50 -8.84 11.80
C LYS A 74 28.75 -7.92 12.75
N ILE A 75 27.46 -7.76 12.51
CA ILE A 75 26.63 -6.92 13.35
C ILE A 75 26.21 -7.78 14.54
N ASP A 76 26.88 -7.54 15.66
CA ASP A 76 26.71 -8.33 16.88
C ASP A 76 25.48 -7.93 17.70
N ILE A 77 24.85 -6.79 17.40
CA ILE A 77 23.63 -6.31 18.06
C ILE A 77 22.60 -5.94 16.99
N LYS A 78 21.39 -6.50 17.09
CA LYS A 78 20.32 -6.29 16.12
C LYS A 78 19.01 -5.85 16.76
N ASP A 79 18.30 -4.95 16.08
CA ASP A 79 16.90 -4.63 16.39
C ASP A 79 16.05 -5.89 16.23
N TYR A 80 15.20 -6.22 17.21
CA TYR A 80 14.46 -7.48 17.23
C TYR A 80 12.97 -7.31 17.44
N GLY A 81 12.52 -6.65 18.52
CA GLY A 81 11.12 -6.66 18.90
C GLY A 81 10.19 -6.07 17.84
N ASN A 82 10.62 -4.96 17.20
CA ASN A 82 9.89 -4.35 16.09
C ASN A 82 9.82 -5.26 14.85
N ILE A 83 10.83 -6.09 14.58
CA ILE A 83 10.80 -7.08 13.49
C ILE A 83 9.90 -8.26 13.84
N ALA A 84 10.01 -8.76 15.08
CA ALA A 84 9.29 -9.92 15.56
C ALA A 84 7.77 -9.68 15.56
N ILE A 85 7.30 -8.50 15.99
CA ILE A 85 5.86 -8.21 16.00
C ILE A 85 5.25 -8.27 14.59
N PHE A 86 5.93 -7.70 13.58
CA PHE A 86 5.40 -7.68 12.21
C PHE A 86 5.48 -9.07 11.55
N THR A 87 6.59 -9.78 11.70
CA THR A 87 6.75 -11.13 11.13
C THR A 87 5.76 -12.12 11.72
N LYS A 88 5.62 -12.14 13.07
CA LYS A 88 4.64 -12.99 13.78
C LYS A 88 3.21 -12.82 13.28
N ASN A 89 2.83 -11.60 12.89
CA ASN A 89 1.47 -11.26 12.48
C ASN A 89 1.26 -11.26 10.94
N SER A 90 2.23 -11.74 10.15
CA SER A 90 2.13 -11.64 8.68
C SER A 90 2.72 -12.79 7.86
N ASN A 91 2.96 -13.96 8.47
CA ASN A 91 3.44 -15.14 7.73
C ASN A 91 2.52 -15.52 6.56
N ASP A 92 1.19 -15.37 6.73
CA ASP A 92 0.21 -15.65 5.67
C ASP A 92 0.40 -14.77 4.42
N ILE A 93 0.96 -13.56 4.57
CA ILE A 93 1.23 -12.65 3.45
C ILE A 93 2.41 -13.16 2.63
N LEU A 94 3.44 -13.72 3.27
CA LEU A 94 4.56 -14.32 2.57
C LEU A 94 4.14 -15.57 1.79
N GLU A 95 3.30 -16.43 2.39
CA GLU A 95 2.75 -17.61 1.73
C GLU A 95 1.98 -17.23 0.45
N LYS A 96 1.12 -16.20 0.53
CA LYS A 96 0.38 -15.68 -0.63
C LYS A 96 1.28 -15.08 -1.70
N LEU A 97 2.37 -14.41 -1.31
CA LEU A 97 3.36 -13.90 -2.27
C LEU A 97 4.06 -15.04 -3.01
N LEU A 98 4.36 -16.16 -2.34
CA LEU A 98 5.02 -17.32 -2.95
C LEU A 98 4.15 -18.04 -3.99
N THR A 99 2.83 -17.83 -3.97
CA THR A 99 1.91 -18.35 -5.01
C THR A 99 2.09 -17.66 -6.36
N HIS A 100 2.42 -16.36 -6.37
CA HIS A 100 2.43 -15.54 -7.60
C HIS A 100 3.83 -15.05 -8.00
N PHE A 101 4.81 -15.15 -7.12
CA PHE A 101 6.17 -14.67 -7.34
C PHE A 101 7.19 -15.78 -7.07
N ASP A 102 8.30 -15.76 -7.82
CA ASP A 102 9.43 -16.61 -7.48
C ASP A 102 9.94 -16.29 -6.07
N SER A 103 10.54 -17.28 -5.39
CA SER A 103 10.91 -17.15 -3.98
C SER A 103 11.79 -15.93 -3.71
N SER A 104 12.76 -15.63 -4.58
CA SER A 104 13.64 -14.47 -4.40
C SER A 104 12.86 -13.15 -4.46
N THR A 105 11.91 -13.03 -5.39
CA THR A 105 11.05 -11.85 -5.49
C THR A 105 10.09 -11.75 -4.30
N ALA A 106 9.42 -12.85 -3.92
CA ALA A 106 8.49 -12.90 -2.80
C ALA A 106 9.15 -12.49 -1.47
N TYR A 107 10.30 -13.09 -1.14
CA TYR A 107 11.05 -12.72 0.07
C TYR A 107 11.47 -11.25 0.05
N LYS A 108 11.91 -10.73 -1.09
CA LYS A 108 12.34 -9.33 -1.19
C LYS A 108 11.16 -8.37 -0.99
N LEU A 109 10.00 -8.64 -1.60
CA LEU A 109 8.78 -7.85 -1.40
C LEU A 109 8.36 -7.84 0.07
N TYR A 110 8.29 -9.03 0.69
CA TYR A 110 7.90 -9.21 2.08
C TYR A 110 8.85 -8.50 3.06
N VAL A 111 10.16 -8.69 2.89
CA VAL A 111 11.18 -8.04 3.71
C VAL A 111 11.08 -6.52 3.61
N ILE A 112 10.97 -5.95 2.40
CA ILE A 112 10.85 -4.49 2.23
C ILE A 112 9.56 -3.99 2.90
N ALA A 113 8.46 -4.73 2.79
CA ALA A 113 7.19 -4.35 3.42
C ALA A 113 7.32 -4.29 4.96
N ILE A 114 7.94 -5.30 5.58
CA ILE A 114 8.16 -5.27 7.04
C ILE A 114 9.11 -4.14 7.43
N LEU A 115 10.19 -3.91 6.68
CA LEU A 115 11.11 -2.80 6.98
C LEU A 115 10.39 -1.45 6.92
N ARG A 116 9.45 -1.25 5.98
CA ARG A 116 8.60 -0.05 5.91
C ARG A 116 7.63 0.08 7.10
N CYS A 117 7.19 -1.03 7.68
CA CYS A 117 6.41 -1.01 8.92
C CYS A 117 7.29 -0.71 10.16
N ALA A 118 8.43 -1.38 10.25
CA ALA A 118 9.32 -1.36 11.41
C ALA A 118 10.15 -0.08 11.53
N TYR A 119 10.36 0.63 10.41
CA TYR A 119 11.14 1.85 10.32
C TYR A 119 10.36 2.91 9.52
N PRO A 120 9.48 3.70 10.17
CA PRO A 120 8.80 4.82 9.52
C PRO A 120 9.80 5.76 8.84
N LYS A 121 9.40 6.36 7.70
CA LYS A 121 10.25 7.16 6.78
C LYS A 121 11.36 6.41 6.04
N VAL A 122 11.55 5.10 6.22
CA VAL A 122 12.60 4.37 5.50
C VAL A 122 12.48 4.55 4.00
N VAL A 123 13.58 4.91 3.35
CA VAL A 123 13.64 5.01 1.89
C VAL A 123 14.52 3.92 1.30
N ASN A 124 14.43 3.73 -0.02
CA ASN A 124 15.08 2.62 -0.70
C ASN A 124 16.60 2.51 -0.43
N ARG A 125 17.31 3.65 -0.27
CA ARG A 125 18.75 3.66 0.06
C ARG A 125 19.07 3.13 1.47
N ASP A 126 18.12 3.24 2.39
CA ASP A 126 18.30 2.86 3.80
C ASP A 126 17.95 1.36 4.03
N LEU A 127 17.25 0.71 3.07
CA LEU A 127 16.74 -0.66 3.23
C LEU A 127 17.85 -1.67 3.55
N LYS A 128 19.01 -1.56 2.90
CA LYS A 128 20.15 -2.44 3.17
C LYS A 128 20.63 -2.29 4.62
N PHE A 129 20.79 -1.05 5.08
CA PHE A 129 21.23 -0.75 6.45
C PHE A 129 20.27 -1.36 7.48
N TYR A 130 18.96 -1.11 7.34
CA TYR A 130 17.98 -1.64 8.29
C TYR A 130 17.83 -3.15 8.22
N TYR A 131 17.99 -3.76 7.03
CA TYR A 131 18.02 -5.21 6.91
C TYR A 131 19.23 -5.82 7.62
N GLU A 132 20.43 -5.28 7.43
CA GLU A 132 21.66 -5.79 8.04
C GLU A 132 21.69 -5.56 9.57
N THR A 133 21.17 -4.42 10.04
CA THR A 133 21.17 -4.04 11.48
C THR A 133 19.97 -4.53 12.28
N SER A 134 19.03 -5.22 11.65
CA SER A 134 17.89 -5.84 12.31
C SER A 134 17.89 -7.35 12.15
N PHE A 135 17.14 -8.03 13.01
CA PHE A 135 17.01 -9.48 12.98
C PHE A 135 16.36 -10.00 11.69
N MET A 136 15.86 -9.10 10.84
CA MET A 136 15.38 -9.42 9.49
C MET A 136 16.40 -10.21 8.67
N SER A 137 17.69 -9.86 8.77
CA SER A 137 18.76 -10.55 8.03
C SER A 137 19.08 -11.95 8.55
N GLU A 138 18.68 -12.27 9.78
CA GLU A 138 18.79 -13.61 10.35
C GLU A 138 17.59 -14.48 9.97
N LEU A 139 16.38 -13.89 9.98
CA LEU A 139 15.13 -14.57 9.57
C LEU A 139 15.12 -14.90 8.07
N PHE A 140 15.53 -13.94 7.24
CA PHE A 140 15.50 -14.07 5.78
C PHE A 140 16.89 -13.87 5.21
N LYS A 141 17.70 -14.94 5.23
CA LYS A 141 19.10 -14.88 4.80
C LYS A 141 19.22 -14.58 3.31
N LYS A 142 20.28 -13.83 2.95
CA LYS A 142 20.70 -13.53 1.57
C LYS A 142 19.67 -12.76 0.73
N VAL A 143 18.80 -11.96 1.33
CA VAL A 143 17.91 -11.07 0.59
C VAL A 143 18.71 -9.86 0.07
N GLY A 144 18.82 -9.74 -1.26
CA GLY A 144 19.61 -8.70 -1.90
C GLY A 144 18.90 -7.34 -1.94
N LEU A 145 19.26 -6.43 -1.03
CA LEU A 145 18.69 -5.07 -0.89
C LEU A 145 19.68 -3.94 -1.20
N SER A 146 20.75 -4.22 -1.95
CA SER A 146 21.70 -3.18 -2.34
C SER A 146 21.03 -2.10 -3.20
N GLU A 147 21.30 -0.83 -2.87
CA GLU A 147 20.75 0.34 -3.56
C GLU A 147 20.89 0.27 -5.08
N SER A 148 22.03 -0.23 -5.60
CA SER A 148 22.28 -0.35 -7.04
C SER A 148 21.39 -1.37 -7.77
N LEU A 149 20.85 -2.37 -7.07
CA LEU A 149 20.02 -3.43 -7.67
C LEU A 149 18.53 -3.20 -7.46
N LEU A 150 18.14 -2.33 -6.51
CA LEU A 150 16.74 -2.04 -6.23
C LEU A 150 16.01 -1.39 -7.43
N PRO A 151 16.58 -0.42 -8.18
CA PRO A 151 15.90 0.17 -9.34
C PRO A 151 15.49 -0.87 -10.38
N GLU A 152 16.37 -1.80 -10.73
CA GLU A 152 16.08 -2.89 -11.68
C GLU A 152 15.02 -3.84 -11.13
N PHE A 153 15.12 -4.21 -9.85
CA PHE A 153 14.12 -5.04 -9.18
C PHE A 153 12.72 -4.40 -9.21
N PHE A 154 12.61 -3.11 -8.89
CA PHE A 154 11.33 -2.38 -8.90
C PHE A 154 10.76 -2.29 -10.32
N GLU A 155 11.61 -2.04 -11.31
CA GLU A 155 11.22 -1.98 -12.71
C GLU A 155 10.69 -3.34 -13.20
N LYS A 156 11.45 -4.42 -12.97
CA LYS A 156 11.08 -5.78 -13.39
C LYS A 156 9.78 -6.25 -12.74
N THR A 157 9.63 -6.00 -11.44
CA THR A 157 8.42 -6.39 -10.70
C THR A 157 7.19 -5.64 -11.21
N GLY A 158 7.34 -4.35 -11.53
CA GLY A 158 6.24 -3.53 -12.02
C GLY A 158 5.80 -3.93 -13.43
N ARG A 159 6.75 -4.34 -14.28
CA ARG A 159 6.45 -4.91 -15.60
C ARG A 159 5.71 -6.24 -15.51
N ALA A 160 5.97 -7.03 -14.48
CA ALA A 160 5.24 -8.25 -14.17
C ALA A 160 3.93 -7.98 -13.40
N TYR A 161 3.17 -6.95 -13.82
CA TYR A 161 1.97 -6.48 -13.11
C TYR A 161 0.91 -7.58 -12.93
N SER A 162 0.84 -8.57 -13.83
CA SER A 162 -0.05 -9.73 -13.70
C SER A 162 0.08 -10.43 -12.34
N ASN A 163 1.29 -10.53 -11.80
CA ASN A 163 1.52 -11.20 -10.52
C ASN A 163 1.01 -10.36 -9.35
N ILE A 164 1.16 -9.02 -9.44
CA ILE A 164 0.58 -8.07 -8.48
C ILE A 164 -0.94 -8.15 -8.53
N HIS A 165 -1.50 -8.15 -9.74
CA HIS A 165 -2.94 -8.23 -9.95
C HIS A 165 -3.52 -9.55 -9.41
N ASN A 166 -2.92 -10.71 -9.73
CA ASN A 166 -3.37 -12.00 -9.23
C ASN A 166 -3.31 -12.12 -7.70
N PHE A 167 -2.27 -11.55 -7.06
CA PHE A 167 -2.24 -11.44 -5.60
C PHE A 167 -3.46 -10.67 -5.05
N MET A 168 -3.83 -9.57 -5.71
CA MET A 168 -5.01 -8.78 -5.31
C MET A 168 -6.33 -9.49 -5.60
N LEU A 169 -6.41 -10.30 -6.66
CA LEU A 169 -7.59 -11.12 -6.96
C LEU A 169 -7.83 -12.20 -5.91
N ASP A 170 -6.77 -12.89 -5.48
CA ASP A 170 -6.86 -13.86 -4.37
C ASP A 170 -7.33 -13.16 -3.10
N ARG A 171 -6.79 -11.96 -2.85
CA ARG A 171 -7.20 -11.16 -1.70
C ARG A 171 -8.65 -10.70 -1.79
N LEU A 172 -9.17 -10.30 -2.95
CA LEU A 172 -10.59 -10.03 -3.12
C LEU A 172 -11.44 -11.25 -2.77
N ASN A 173 -11.03 -12.45 -3.19
CA ASN A 173 -11.71 -13.70 -2.88
C ASN A 173 -11.68 -14.06 -1.38
N GLU A 174 -10.61 -13.71 -0.65
CA GLU A 174 -10.57 -13.89 0.82
C GLU A 174 -11.64 -13.06 1.54
N PHE A 175 -12.04 -11.93 0.97
CA PHE A 175 -13.04 -11.01 1.50
C PHE A 175 -14.39 -11.10 0.76
N LYS A 176 -14.63 -12.23 0.08
CA LYS A 176 -15.85 -12.50 -0.68
C LYS A 176 -17.11 -12.25 0.17
N GLY A 177 -18.06 -11.51 -0.38
CA GLY A 177 -19.35 -11.21 0.25
C GLY A 177 -19.32 -10.22 1.42
N ARG A 178 -18.15 -9.68 1.79
CA ARG A 178 -18.02 -8.71 2.88
C ARG A 178 -18.41 -7.29 2.44
N VAL A 179 -18.54 -6.40 3.40
CA VAL A 179 -18.74 -4.97 3.12
C VAL A 179 -17.39 -4.31 2.89
N GLN A 180 -17.23 -3.67 1.73
CA GLN A 180 -16.01 -2.97 1.37
C GLN A 180 -16.28 -1.48 1.22
N ILE A 181 -15.44 -0.66 1.85
CA ILE A 181 -15.43 0.78 1.59
C ILE A 181 -14.46 1.04 0.44
N ILE A 182 -14.83 1.91 -0.50
CA ILE A 182 -13.97 2.35 -1.60
C ILE A 182 -13.77 3.86 -1.58
N ASP A 183 -12.52 4.29 -1.70
CA ASP A 183 -12.18 5.70 -1.81
C ASP A 183 -10.80 5.94 -2.44
N GLY A 184 -10.59 7.14 -2.96
CA GLY A 184 -9.36 7.61 -3.57
C GLY A 184 -8.62 8.60 -2.68
N THR A 185 -7.29 8.50 -2.64
CA THR A 185 -6.45 9.49 -1.94
C THR A 185 -5.32 10.00 -2.81
N LEU A 186 -5.01 11.29 -2.71
CA LEU A 186 -3.89 11.88 -3.46
C LEU A 186 -2.56 11.62 -2.75
N LYS A 187 -1.54 11.32 -3.54
CA LYS A 187 -0.16 11.17 -3.10
C LYS A 187 0.77 12.03 -3.95
N SER A 188 1.59 12.84 -3.28
CA SER A 188 2.44 13.80 -3.97
C SER A 188 3.58 13.14 -4.73
N TYR A 189 3.75 13.56 -5.99
CA TYR A 189 4.67 13.00 -6.96
C TYR A 189 5.04 14.08 -7.98
N ASN A 190 6.20 14.69 -7.78
CA ASN A 190 6.74 15.76 -8.63
C ASN A 190 7.85 15.23 -9.55
N SER A 191 7.69 14.02 -10.10
CA SER A 191 8.63 13.47 -11.07
C SER A 191 8.49 14.18 -12.42
N ASP A 192 9.52 14.15 -13.26
CA ASP A 192 9.44 14.62 -14.65
C ASP A 192 8.64 13.66 -15.55
N GLU A 193 8.28 12.49 -15.02
CA GLU A 193 7.44 11.50 -15.68
C GLU A 193 6.00 11.98 -15.84
N VAL A 194 5.58 12.18 -17.08
CA VAL A 194 4.35 12.93 -17.40
C VAL A 194 3.08 12.21 -16.95
N THR A 195 2.98 10.88 -17.05
CA THR A 195 1.70 10.18 -16.87
C THR A 195 1.14 10.28 -15.45
N PHE A 196 1.92 9.94 -14.42
CA PHE A 196 1.46 10.02 -13.03
C PHE A 196 1.69 11.38 -12.39
N SER A 197 2.65 12.19 -12.89
CA SER A 197 2.99 13.51 -12.32
C SER A 197 2.06 14.59 -12.89
N GLN A 198 0.83 14.64 -12.36
CA GLN A 198 -0.22 15.52 -12.88
C GLN A 198 -0.74 16.50 -11.82
N TRP A 199 -1.21 17.66 -12.30
CA TRP A 199 -1.82 18.67 -11.43
C TRP A 199 -3.27 18.28 -11.13
N SER A 200 -3.51 17.73 -9.93
CA SER A 200 -4.86 17.53 -9.41
C SER A 200 -5.52 18.88 -9.05
N ARG A 201 -6.85 18.92 -8.90
CA ARG A 201 -7.55 20.15 -8.43
C ARG A 201 -6.98 20.64 -7.08
N LYS A 202 -6.74 19.71 -6.15
CA LYS A 202 -6.16 19.99 -4.83
C LYS A 202 -4.67 20.34 -4.94
N GLY A 203 -3.95 19.69 -5.86
CA GLY A 203 -2.53 19.91 -6.14
C GLY A 203 -2.23 21.31 -6.65
N LYS A 204 -3.11 21.89 -7.49
CA LYS A 204 -3.01 23.29 -7.95
C LYS A 204 -3.02 24.30 -6.80
N VAL A 205 -3.82 24.03 -5.75
CA VAL A 205 -3.89 24.87 -4.55
C VAL A 205 -2.64 24.68 -3.67
N LYS A 206 -2.17 23.43 -3.56
CA LYS A 206 -1.02 23.05 -2.73
C LYS A 206 0.34 23.39 -3.35
N GLY A 207 0.39 23.58 -4.66
CA GLY A 207 1.65 23.77 -5.40
C GLY A 207 2.44 22.47 -5.62
N SER A 208 1.77 21.31 -5.64
CA SER A 208 2.40 20.01 -5.95
C SER A 208 1.62 19.21 -6.98
N LYS A 209 2.34 18.46 -7.82
CA LYS A 209 1.77 17.37 -8.64
C LYS A 209 1.57 16.13 -7.78
N ASP A 210 0.54 15.36 -8.12
CA ASP A 210 0.14 14.17 -7.38
C ASP A 210 -0.25 13.05 -8.36
N PHE A 211 -0.35 11.84 -7.85
CA PHE A 211 -1.14 10.76 -8.45
C PHE A 211 -2.23 10.31 -7.47
N THR A 212 -3.27 9.65 -7.97
CA THR A 212 -4.39 9.16 -7.16
C THR A 212 -4.18 7.69 -6.81
N LEU A 213 -4.44 7.31 -5.57
CA LEU A 213 -4.45 5.93 -5.09
C LEU A 213 -5.88 5.54 -4.75
N LEU A 214 -6.47 4.63 -5.52
CA LEU A 214 -7.71 3.97 -5.15
C LEU A 214 -7.39 2.86 -4.15
N TYR A 215 -8.18 2.76 -3.09
CA TYR A 215 -8.17 1.62 -2.18
C TYR A 215 -9.59 1.11 -1.95
N THR A 216 -9.70 -0.21 -1.73
CA THR A 216 -10.83 -0.79 -1.01
C THR A 216 -10.37 -1.34 0.34
N CYS A 217 -11.20 -1.23 1.37
CA CYS A 217 -10.93 -1.80 2.68
C CYS A 217 -12.12 -2.56 3.25
N ASP A 218 -11.85 -3.63 4.00
CA ASP A 218 -12.87 -4.38 4.72
C ASP A 218 -13.42 -3.54 5.87
N LEU A 219 -14.74 -3.44 5.99
CA LEU A 219 -15.36 -2.69 7.07
C LEU A 219 -15.06 -3.28 8.46
N TYR A 220 -14.90 -4.59 8.55
CA TYR A 220 -14.76 -5.28 9.84
C TYR A 220 -13.29 -5.36 10.28
N THR A 221 -12.42 -5.96 9.48
CA THR A 221 -11.00 -6.08 9.82
C THR A 221 -10.21 -4.80 9.59
N LYS A 222 -10.79 -3.81 8.89
CA LYS A 222 -10.12 -2.57 8.46
C LYS A 222 -8.93 -2.82 7.53
N GLU A 223 -8.72 -4.06 7.08
CA GLU A 223 -7.60 -4.39 6.20
C GLU A 223 -7.86 -3.86 4.78
N PRO A 224 -6.82 -3.31 4.10
CA PRO A 224 -6.93 -3.00 2.69
C PRO A 224 -7.06 -4.30 1.87
N ILE A 225 -7.97 -4.31 0.90
CA ILE A 225 -8.30 -5.46 0.06
C ILE A 225 -7.75 -5.26 -1.35
N TYR A 226 -7.95 -4.10 -1.97
CA TYR A 226 -7.45 -3.79 -3.31
C TYR A 226 -6.81 -2.41 -3.33
N HIS A 227 -5.81 -2.20 -4.19
CA HIS A 227 -5.27 -0.86 -4.46
C HIS A 227 -4.87 -0.71 -5.93
N ARG A 228 -4.95 0.53 -6.45
CA ARG A 228 -4.40 0.85 -7.78
C ARG A 228 -4.00 2.33 -7.89
N PRO A 229 -2.80 2.63 -8.42
CA PRO A 229 -2.42 4.01 -8.75
C PRO A 229 -3.01 4.46 -10.09
N TYR A 230 -3.44 5.71 -10.15
CA TYR A 230 -4.01 6.41 -11.32
C TYR A 230 -3.39 7.80 -11.46
N GLN A 231 -3.53 8.40 -12.64
CA GLN A 231 -3.06 9.78 -12.87
C GLN A 231 -3.75 10.78 -11.92
N GLY A 232 -3.03 11.76 -11.39
CA GLY A 232 -3.59 12.64 -10.34
C GLY A 232 -4.65 13.64 -10.80
N ASN A 233 -4.76 13.87 -12.11
CA ASN A 233 -5.83 14.68 -12.71
C ASN A 233 -7.06 13.85 -13.11
N MET A 234 -7.01 12.52 -12.98
CA MET A 234 -8.15 11.65 -13.28
C MET A 234 -9.28 11.90 -12.28
N LEU A 235 -10.51 11.96 -12.78
CA LEU A 235 -11.69 12.16 -11.95
C LEU A 235 -11.98 10.90 -11.14
N ASP A 236 -12.40 11.07 -9.89
CA ASP A 236 -12.77 9.95 -8.99
C ASP A 236 -13.83 9.04 -9.63
N SER A 237 -14.77 9.61 -10.39
CA SER A 237 -15.76 8.84 -11.15
C SER A 237 -15.14 7.92 -12.20
N THR A 238 -14.13 8.38 -12.94
CA THR A 238 -13.46 7.60 -13.98
C THR A 238 -12.62 6.47 -13.36
N ILE A 239 -12.02 6.73 -12.20
CA ILE A 239 -11.29 5.74 -11.42
C ILE A 239 -12.25 4.62 -10.96
N PHE A 240 -13.43 4.99 -10.47
CA PHE A 240 -14.43 4.02 -10.01
C PHE A 240 -15.07 3.24 -11.16
N GLU A 241 -15.27 3.86 -12.32
CA GLU A 241 -15.67 3.20 -13.56
C GLU A 241 -14.66 2.11 -13.96
N ASP A 242 -13.37 2.44 -14.04
CA ASP A 242 -12.30 1.46 -14.32
C ASP A 242 -12.27 0.32 -13.29
N PHE A 243 -12.51 0.62 -12.01
CA PHE A 243 -12.62 -0.41 -10.97
C PHE A 243 -13.79 -1.37 -11.24
N LEU A 244 -14.99 -0.86 -11.53
CA LEU A 244 -16.17 -1.70 -11.78
C LEU A 244 -16.05 -2.54 -13.06
N GLU A 245 -15.29 -2.07 -14.05
CA GLU A 245 -15.07 -2.80 -15.31
C GLU A 245 -14.01 -3.89 -15.19
N ASN A 246 -12.93 -3.62 -14.45
CA ASN A 246 -11.72 -4.45 -14.47
C ASN A 246 -11.51 -5.29 -13.21
N VAL A 247 -12.27 -5.03 -12.14
CA VAL A 247 -12.17 -5.79 -10.89
C VAL A 247 -13.40 -6.69 -10.76
N PRO A 248 -13.22 -8.02 -10.70
CA PRO A 248 -14.34 -8.95 -10.60
C PRO A 248 -15.06 -8.75 -9.27
N SER A 249 -16.39 -8.70 -9.33
CA SER A 249 -17.21 -8.70 -8.12
C SER A 249 -17.18 -10.07 -7.46
N THR A 250 -17.06 -10.03 -6.14
CA THR A 250 -17.07 -11.17 -5.23
C THR A 250 -18.36 -11.22 -4.39
N GLY A 251 -19.40 -10.48 -4.79
CA GLY A 251 -20.68 -10.39 -4.08
C GLY A 251 -20.65 -9.48 -2.84
N GLU A 252 -19.63 -8.63 -2.73
CA GLU A 252 -19.47 -7.58 -1.73
C GLU A 252 -20.60 -6.54 -1.75
N ILE A 253 -20.73 -5.81 -0.64
CA ILE A 253 -21.45 -4.53 -0.61
C ILE A 253 -20.42 -3.40 -0.67
N LEU A 254 -20.40 -2.64 -1.76
CA LEU A 254 -19.54 -1.47 -1.94
C LEU A 254 -20.16 -0.23 -1.29
N VAL A 255 -19.46 0.37 -0.34
CA VAL A 255 -19.82 1.65 0.28
C VAL A 255 -18.92 2.75 -0.29
N ALA A 256 -19.52 3.74 -0.95
CA ALA A 256 -18.76 4.82 -1.60
C ALA A 256 -19.34 6.21 -1.31
N ASP A 257 -18.47 7.23 -1.32
CA ASP A 257 -18.87 8.62 -1.15
C ASP A 257 -19.59 9.17 -2.40
N LYS A 258 -20.15 10.38 -2.28
CA LYS A 258 -20.92 11.10 -3.30
C LYS A 258 -20.11 11.40 -4.57
N GLY A 259 -18.78 11.35 -4.51
CA GLY A 259 -17.86 11.65 -5.61
C GLY A 259 -17.95 10.68 -6.80
N PHE A 260 -18.49 9.48 -6.57
CA PHE A 260 -18.47 8.38 -7.54
C PHE A 260 -19.74 8.26 -8.39
N ARG A 261 -20.49 9.34 -8.60
CA ARG A 261 -21.77 9.29 -9.34
C ARG A 261 -21.72 9.98 -10.69
N THR A 262 -21.76 9.16 -11.73
CA THR A 262 -22.05 9.54 -13.12
C THR A 262 -23.16 8.64 -13.68
N LYS A 263 -23.71 9.03 -14.84
CA LYS A 263 -24.69 8.19 -15.56
C LYS A 263 -24.07 6.83 -15.93
N ALA A 264 -22.84 6.84 -16.44
CA ALA A 264 -22.07 5.63 -16.78
C ALA A 264 -21.92 4.66 -15.60
N ILE A 265 -21.53 5.15 -14.42
CA ILE A 265 -21.42 4.31 -13.21
C ILE A 265 -22.77 3.72 -12.81
N THR A 266 -23.86 4.49 -12.97
CA THR A 266 -25.20 4.00 -12.66
C THR A 266 -25.61 2.87 -13.61
N GLU A 267 -25.33 3.04 -14.91
CA GLU A 267 -25.57 2.02 -15.94
C GLU A 267 -24.72 0.76 -15.70
N LEU A 268 -23.44 0.91 -15.35
CA LEU A 268 -22.55 -0.22 -15.01
C LEU A 268 -23.06 -1.00 -13.79
N LEU A 269 -23.47 -0.32 -12.72
CA LEU A 269 -24.05 -0.95 -11.53
C LEU A 269 -25.41 -1.62 -11.79
N GLU A 270 -26.13 -1.19 -12.84
CA GLU A 270 -27.38 -1.81 -13.27
C GLU A 270 -27.14 -3.06 -14.13
N GLN A 271 -26.09 -3.05 -14.96
CA GLN A 271 -25.64 -4.20 -15.75
C GLN A 271 -25.01 -5.28 -14.86
N ASN A 272 -24.17 -4.89 -13.91
CA ASN A 272 -23.50 -5.81 -12.97
C ASN A 272 -24.37 -6.14 -11.75
N LYS A 273 -25.37 -7.02 -11.94
CA LYS A 273 -26.29 -7.45 -10.87
C LYS A 273 -25.62 -8.13 -9.66
N ASN A 274 -24.37 -8.59 -9.81
CA ASN A 274 -23.61 -9.23 -8.73
C ASN A 274 -23.02 -8.24 -7.73
N VAL A 275 -22.84 -6.97 -8.12
CA VAL A 275 -22.30 -5.93 -7.23
C VAL A 275 -23.43 -5.36 -6.38
N LYS A 276 -23.31 -5.51 -5.06
CA LYS A 276 -24.20 -4.81 -4.11
C LYS A 276 -23.55 -3.48 -3.74
N TYR A 277 -24.36 -2.45 -3.48
CA TYR A 277 -23.81 -1.13 -3.17
C TYR A 277 -24.65 -0.32 -2.19
N LEU A 278 -24.00 0.62 -1.51
CA LEU A 278 -24.61 1.69 -0.74
C LEU A 278 -23.92 3.01 -1.11
N LEU A 279 -24.63 3.88 -1.83
CA LEU A 279 -24.07 5.09 -2.43
C LEU A 279 -24.74 6.35 -1.92
N SER A 280 -23.93 7.31 -1.50
CA SER A 280 -24.39 8.62 -1.00
C SER A 280 -24.87 9.55 -2.12
N LEU A 281 -26.06 10.11 -1.97
CA LEU A 281 -26.71 11.05 -2.89
C LEU A 281 -26.45 12.51 -2.46
N LYS A 282 -26.59 13.43 -3.42
CA LYS A 282 -26.58 14.87 -3.09
C LYS A 282 -27.86 15.22 -2.32
N ARG A 283 -27.73 16.12 -1.33
CA ARG A 283 -28.84 16.52 -0.43
C ARG A 283 -29.97 17.28 -1.13
N ASN A 284 -29.71 17.81 -2.33
CA ASN A 284 -30.66 18.60 -3.11
C ASN A 284 -31.15 17.84 -4.36
N THR A 285 -31.07 16.51 -4.37
CA THR A 285 -31.63 15.74 -5.49
C THR A 285 -33.12 16.01 -5.60
N THR A 286 -33.58 16.34 -6.81
CA THR A 286 -35.00 16.46 -7.17
C THR A 286 -35.83 15.25 -6.69
N LEU A 287 -35.18 14.08 -6.63
CA LEU A 287 -35.71 12.85 -6.05
C LEU A 287 -36.33 13.03 -4.66
N ILE A 288 -35.71 13.76 -3.73
CA ILE A 288 -36.23 13.89 -2.35
C ILE A 288 -37.64 14.48 -2.37
N ARG A 289 -37.83 15.54 -3.16
CA ARG A 289 -39.12 16.23 -3.28
C ARG A 289 -40.12 15.46 -4.11
N ALA A 290 -39.69 14.92 -5.25
CA ALA A 290 -40.55 14.14 -6.14
C ALA A 290 -41.11 12.91 -5.43
N GLU A 291 -40.27 12.23 -4.65
CA GLU A 291 -40.60 10.99 -3.97
C GLU A 291 -40.99 11.19 -2.51
N LYS A 292 -40.99 12.44 -2.02
CA LYS A 292 -41.37 12.79 -0.65
C LYS A 292 -40.63 11.97 0.40
N LEU A 293 -39.31 11.79 0.21
CA LEU A 293 -38.49 10.94 1.09
C LEU A 293 -38.37 11.51 2.51
N ASP A 294 -38.60 12.80 2.68
CA ASP A 294 -38.62 13.50 3.96
C ASP A 294 -39.98 13.44 4.68
N GLU A 295 -41.01 12.85 4.05
CA GLU A 295 -42.28 12.54 4.70
C GLU A 295 -42.15 11.24 5.52
N ASN A 296 -42.79 11.17 6.69
CA ASN A 296 -42.82 10.00 7.58
C ASN A 296 -41.47 9.58 8.18
N LEU A 297 -40.64 10.55 8.55
CA LEU A 297 -39.42 10.29 9.31
C LEU A 297 -39.72 9.67 10.69
N ALA A 298 -39.08 8.54 10.99
CA ALA A 298 -39.19 7.83 12.26
C ALA A 298 -37.85 7.86 13.02
N PRO A 299 -37.86 7.76 14.37
CA PRO A 299 -36.63 7.64 15.15
C PRO A 299 -35.81 6.41 14.74
N VAL A 300 -34.50 6.58 14.53
CA VAL A 300 -33.55 5.48 14.24
C VAL A 300 -32.68 5.24 15.45
N LYS A 301 -32.62 4.00 15.93
CA LYS A 301 -31.95 3.68 17.20
C LYS A 301 -30.47 3.38 17.00
N ILE A 302 -29.65 4.42 17.03
CA ILE A 302 -28.18 4.30 17.07
C ILE A 302 -27.66 4.97 18.34
N LYS A 303 -26.78 4.26 19.05
CA LYS A 303 -26.19 4.74 20.30
C LYS A 303 -25.53 6.09 20.08
N ASP A 304 -25.79 7.04 20.99
CA ASP A 304 -25.20 8.38 21.00
C ASP A 304 -25.51 9.24 19.75
N LYS A 305 -26.53 8.89 18.95
CA LYS A 305 -26.96 9.66 17.78
C LYS A 305 -28.44 10.05 17.90
N GLN A 306 -28.80 11.26 17.48
CA GLN A 306 -30.19 11.73 17.40
C GLN A 306 -30.63 11.76 15.93
N LEU A 307 -31.18 10.63 15.48
CA LEU A 307 -31.50 10.41 14.08
C LEU A 307 -33.00 10.23 13.86
N LEU A 308 -33.49 10.88 12.81
CA LEU A 308 -34.73 10.51 12.17
C LEU A 308 -34.41 9.90 10.81
N GLY A 309 -35.20 8.95 10.34
CA GLY A 309 -34.99 8.34 9.04
C GLY A 309 -36.23 7.75 8.40
N SER A 310 -36.16 7.55 7.09
CA SER A 310 -37.19 6.94 6.28
C SER A 310 -36.55 6.04 5.23
N LYS A 311 -37.32 5.05 4.78
CA LYS A 311 -36.94 4.13 3.72
C LYS A 311 -38.06 4.07 2.69
N LYS A 312 -37.70 4.14 1.41
CA LYS A 312 -38.64 3.99 0.30
C LYS A 312 -38.04 3.11 -0.79
N GLN A 313 -38.85 2.23 -1.38
CA GLN A 313 -38.45 1.46 -2.55
C GLN A 313 -38.99 2.15 -3.81
N ILE A 314 -38.11 2.41 -4.78
CA ILE A 314 -38.42 3.07 -6.06
C ILE A 314 -37.69 2.28 -7.14
N ASP A 315 -38.41 1.81 -8.17
CA ASP A 315 -37.87 1.06 -9.31
C ASP A 315 -36.93 -0.11 -8.92
N GLY A 316 -37.33 -0.87 -7.89
CA GLY A 316 -36.54 -2.00 -7.40
C GLY A 316 -35.25 -1.63 -6.66
N LYS A 317 -35.05 -0.34 -6.34
CA LYS A 317 -33.94 0.16 -5.52
C LYS A 317 -34.46 0.73 -4.20
N PHE A 318 -33.61 0.71 -3.18
CA PHE A 318 -33.94 1.22 -1.86
C PHE A 318 -33.28 2.57 -1.64
N PHE A 319 -34.08 3.54 -1.21
CA PHE A 319 -33.65 4.89 -0.88
C PHE A 319 -33.87 5.13 0.60
N TYR A 320 -32.84 5.69 1.23
CA TYR A 320 -32.82 5.97 2.66
C TYR A 320 -32.56 7.46 2.84
N LEU A 321 -33.39 8.10 3.64
CA LEU A 321 -33.15 9.47 4.08
C LEU A 321 -32.92 9.44 5.58
N PHE A 322 -31.90 10.14 6.04
CA PHE A 322 -31.66 10.41 7.44
C PHE A 322 -31.61 11.91 7.67
N LYS A 323 -32.11 12.34 8.82
CA LYS A 323 -31.93 13.67 9.37
C LYS A 323 -31.22 13.54 10.70
N ASP A 324 -29.95 13.89 10.70
CA ASP A 324 -29.12 13.95 11.90
C ASP A 324 -29.35 15.30 12.59
N LEU A 325 -30.02 15.27 13.74
CA LEU A 325 -30.48 16.47 14.44
C LEU A 325 -29.31 17.27 15.02
N GLU A 326 -28.24 16.59 15.43
CA GLU A 326 -27.05 17.25 15.96
C GLU A 326 -26.26 17.95 14.85
N ILE A 327 -26.03 17.26 13.73
CA ILE A 327 -25.40 17.86 12.54
C ILE A 327 -26.27 18.99 12.00
N ALA A 328 -27.59 18.84 11.97
CA ALA A 328 -28.50 19.89 11.52
C ALA A 328 -28.37 21.16 12.37
N GLY A 329 -28.31 21.03 13.70
CA GLY A 329 -28.09 22.15 14.61
C GLY A 329 -26.75 22.84 14.38
N LYS A 330 -25.66 22.06 14.25
CA LYS A 330 -24.31 22.58 13.97
C LYS A 330 -24.24 23.32 12.63
N GLU A 331 -24.81 22.75 11.56
CA GLU A 331 -24.85 23.37 10.24
C GLU A 331 -25.68 24.67 10.26
N SER A 332 -26.80 24.69 10.98
CA SER A 332 -27.66 25.86 11.15
C SER A 332 -26.91 27.03 11.81
N VAL A 333 -26.29 26.79 12.97
CA VAL A 333 -25.51 27.82 13.70
C VAL A 333 -24.31 28.28 12.87
N GLY A 334 -23.57 27.35 12.26
CA GLY A 334 -22.40 27.67 11.44
C GLY A 334 -22.76 28.49 10.20
N ASN A 335 -23.87 28.17 9.55
CA ASN A 335 -24.38 28.92 8.41
C ASN A 335 -24.75 30.35 8.82
N TYR A 336 -25.51 30.51 9.90
CA TYR A 336 -25.88 31.82 10.45
C TYR A 336 -24.64 32.70 10.74
N GLN A 337 -23.66 32.15 11.47
CA GLN A 337 -22.41 32.86 11.80
C GLN A 337 -21.62 33.28 10.56
N LYS A 338 -21.61 32.45 9.50
CA LYS A 338 -20.95 32.78 8.23
C LYS A 338 -21.61 33.96 7.52
N HIS A 339 -22.94 34.00 7.48
CA HIS A 339 -23.68 35.10 6.87
C HIS A 339 -23.57 36.40 7.67
N LEU A 340 -23.54 36.32 9.01
CA LEU A 340 -23.23 37.47 9.86
C LEU A 340 -21.86 38.08 9.56
N LYS A 341 -20.80 37.25 9.51
CA LYS A 341 -19.43 37.74 9.21
C LYS A 341 -19.31 38.42 7.84
N ARG A 342 -20.19 38.07 6.90
CA ARG A 342 -20.20 38.59 5.52
C ARG A 342 -21.25 39.67 5.29
N ASN A 343 -22.06 40.03 6.29
CA ASN A 343 -23.22 40.91 6.16
C ASN A 343 -24.16 40.52 4.99
N THR A 344 -24.42 39.21 4.83
CA THR A 344 -25.22 38.65 3.72
C THR A 344 -26.39 37.80 4.21
N PHE A 345 -26.89 38.06 5.42
CA PHE A 345 -27.96 37.25 5.99
C PHE A 345 -29.31 37.55 5.35
N ASN A 346 -30.02 36.51 4.93
CA ASN A 346 -31.39 36.55 4.45
C ASN A 346 -32.18 35.38 5.06
N ILE A 347 -33.31 35.68 5.71
CA ILE A 347 -34.08 34.68 6.45
C ILE A 347 -34.75 33.64 5.54
N ASP A 348 -35.20 34.02 4.34
CA ASP A 348 -35.85 33.10 3.40
C ASP A 348 -34.85 32.11 2.81
N GLU A 349 -33.65 32.59 2.45
CA GLU A 349 -32.55 31.74 2.00
C GLU A 349 -32.09 30.80 3.12
N PHE A 350 -31.99 31.32 4.35
CA PHE A 350 -31.66 30.51 5.52
C PHE A 350 -32.69 29.39 5.74
N ASN A 351 -33.98 29.70 5.71
CA ASN A 351 -35.06 28.72 5.86
C ASN A 351 -35.04 27.69 4.73
N LYS A 352 -34.79 28.12 3.48
CA LYS A 352 -34.62 27.21 2.33
C LYS A 352 -33.42 26.28 2.50
N ASN A 353 -32.33 26.72 3.12
CA ASN A 353 -31.17 25.88 3.38
C ASN A 353 -31.39 24.94 4.58
N ASN A 354 -32.13 25.41 5.59
CA ASN A 354 -32.39 24.69 6.83
C ASN A 354 -33.08 23.33 6.60
N GLN A 355 -33.91 23.21 5.56
CA GLN A 355 -34.55 21.93 5.20
C GLN A 355 -33.54 20.83 4.83
N PHE A 356 -32.33 21.20 4.40
CA PHE A 356 -31.28 20.27 3.97
C PHE A 356 -30.20 20.04 5.04
N PHE A 357 -30.24 20.76 6.16
CA PHE A 357 -29.24 20.61 7.22
C PHE A 357 -29.38 19.25 7.91
N GLY A 358 -28.24 18.59 8.12
CA GLY A 358 -28.17 17.24 8.68
C GLY A 358 -28.79 16.15 7.79
N VAL A 359 -29.23 16.47 6.57
CA VAL A 359 -29.84 15.50 5.66
C VAL A 359 -28.77 14.62 5.01
N ILE A 360 -28.97 13.31 5.06
CA ILE A 360 -28.14 12.30 4.39
C ILE A 360 -29.10 11.45 3.55
N VAL A 361 -28.76 11.24 2.28
CA VAL A 361 -29.57 10.43 1.39
C VAL A 361 -28.69 9.35 0.77
N LEU A 362 -29.16 8.10 0.80
CA LEU A 362 -28.43 6.93 0.35
C LEU A 362 -29.30 6.12 -0.61
N LYS A 363 -28.67 5.48 -1.59
CA LYS A 363 -29.31 4.52 -2.52
C LYS A 363 -28.61 3.18 -2.39
N SER A 364 -29.38 2.10 -2.35
CA SER A 364 -28.88 0.73 -2.41
C SER A 364 -29.69 -0.11 -3.38
N ASN A 365 -29.08 -1.17 -3.90
CA ASN A 365 -29.76 -2.26 -4.59
C ASN A 365 -30.05 -3.46 -3.67
N VAL A 366 -29.76 -3.33 -2.37
CA VAL A 366 -30.05 -4.35 -1.35
C VAL A 366 -30.99 -3.75 -0.31
N ASP A 367 -31.93 -4.56 0.15
CA ASP A 367 -32.78 -4.18 1.28
C ASP A 367 -32.00 -4.32 2.58
N LEU A 368 -31.77 -3.19 3.24
CA LEU A 368 -31.15 -3.05 4.57
C LEU A 368 -32.06 -2.26 5.52
N SER A 369 -31.87 -2.45 6.83
CA SER A 369 -32.54 -1.65 7.86
C SER A 369 -31.98 -0.21 7.93
N LEU A 370 -32.70 0.71 8.57
CA LEU A 370 -32.21 2.08 8.75
C LEU A 370 -30.94 2.12 9.62
N GLU A 371 -30.91 1.30 10.67
CA GLU A 371 -29.78 1.14 11.57
C GLU A 371 -28.54 0.61 10.84
N ASP A 372 -28.69 -0.43 10.02
CA ASP A 372 -27.60 -0.99 9.24
C ASP A 372 -27.06 0.06 8.26
N VAL A 373 -27.95 0.70 7.50
CA VAL A 373 -27.55 1.67 6.47
C VAL A 373 -26.78 2.84 7.06
N TYR A 374 -27.26 3.44 8.16
CA TYR A 374 -26.55 4.54 8.78
C TYR A 374 -25.24 4.06 9.39
N THR A 375 -25.20 2.88 10.02
CA THR A 375 -23.95 2.32 10.57
C THR A 375 -22.91 2.11 9.48
N LEU A 376 -23.28 1.50 8.35
CA LEU A 376 -22.40 1.33 7.20
C LEU A 376 -21.89 2.67 6.63
N TYR A 377 -22.77 3.67 6.56
CA TYR A 377 -22.41 5.00 6.09
C TYR A 377 -21.48 5.76 7.06
N ASP A 378 -21.73 5.69 8.37
CA ASP A 378 -20.92 6.33 9.41
C ASP A 378 -19.52 5.69 9.46
N GLN A 379 -19.46 4.35 9.42
CA GLN A 379 -18.21 3.60 9.38
C GLN A 379 -17.43 3.75 8.07
N ARG A 380 -18.00 4.35 7.01
CA ARG A 380 -17.26 4.70 5.78
C ARG A 380 -16.01 5.55 6.09
N TRP A 381 -16.04 6.36 7.14
CA TRP A 381 -14.90 7.18 7.58
C TRP A 381 -13.63 6.37 7.89
N GLU A 382 -13.75 5.07 8.12
CA GLU A 382 -12.63 4.17 8.44
C GLU A 382 -11.58 4.12 7.32
N ILE A 383 -11.96 4.37 6.06
CA ILE A 383 -10.99 4.45 4.97
C ILE A 383 -10.10 5.71 5.08
N GLU A 384 -10.62 6.81 5.63
CA GLU A 384 -9.84 8.01 5.91
C GLU A 384 -8.88 7.78 7.08
N GLU A 385 -9.31 7.04 8.12
CA GLU A 385 -8.42 6.60 9.19
C GLU A 385 -7.32 5.66 8.67
N MET A 386 -7.65 4.79 7.70
CA MET A 386 -6.66 3.97 7.00
C MET A 386 -5.68 4.83 6.21
N PHE A 387 -6.15 5.84 5.47
CA PHE A 387 -5.25 6.77 4.76
C PHE A 387 -4.38 7.60 5.70
N ASN A 388 -4.90 8.02 6.85
CA ASN A 388 -4.13 8.65 7.91
C ASN A 388 -3.06 7.71 8.46
N PHE A 389 -3.41 6.45 8.71
CA PHE A 389 -2.47 5.42 9.15
C PHE A 389 -1.36 5.18 8.12
N TYR A 390 -1.71 5.08 6.83
CA TYR A 390 -0.76 4.96 5.72
C TYR A 390 0.17 6.18 5.60
N LYS A 391 -0.38 7.40 5.58
CA LYS A 391 0.37 8.63 5.25
C LYS A 391 1.18 9.14 6.43
N ASN A 392 0.57 9.10 7.61
CA ASN A 392 1.11 9.75 8.79
C ASN A 392 1.72 8.73 9.73
N ILE A 393 1.13 7.56 9.98
CA ILE A 393 1.74 6.61 10.95
C ILE A 393 2.87 5.81 10.33
N LEU A 394 2.65 5.18 9.17
CA LEU A 394 3.67 4.45 8.41
C LEU A 394 4.58 5.38 7.59
N GLU A 395 4.19 6.65 7.46
CA GLU A 395 4.96 7.70 6.77
C GLU A 395 5.25 7.39 5.29
N LEU A 396 4.32 6.71 4.62
CA LEU A 396 4.45 6.26 3.22
C LEU A 396 4.00 7.32 2.21
N SER A 397 3.94 8.60 2.60
CA SER A 397 3.35 9.68 1.80
C SER A 397 4.17 10.15 0.59
N LYS A 398 5.42 9.71 0.44
CA LYS A 398 6.33 10.14 -0.64
C LYS A 398 6.69 9.00 -1.56
N THR A 399 6.52 9.21 -2.87
CA THR A 399 6.94 8.27 -3.92
C THR A 399 8.23 8.80 -4.54
N ARG A 400 9.38 8.18 -4.20
CA ARG A 400 10.73 8.61 -4.63
C ARG A 400 11.28 7.70 -5.73
N VAL A 401 10.52 7.55 -6.80
CA VAL A 401 10.90 6.75 -7.98
C VAL A 401 10.59 7.57 -9.24
N HIS A 402 11.22 7.22 -10.36
CA HIS A 402 11.11 7.96 -11.62
C HIS A 402 10.77 7.01 -12.79
N SER A 403 9.77 6.15 -12.60
CA SER A 403 9.24 5.23 -13.60
C SER A 403 7.86 4.73 -13.14
N GLU A 404 6.88 4.67 -14.03
CA GLU A 404 5.54 4.14 -13.81
C GLU A 404 5.60 2.71 -13.24
N MET A 405 6.47 1.87 -13.80
CA MET A 405 6.63 0.49 -13.35
C MET A 405 7.16 0.44 -11.91
N LYS A 406 8.07 1.35 -11.57
CA LYS A 406 8.55 1.48 -10.19
C LYS A 406 7.48 2.03 -9.25
N VAL A 407 6.54 2.86 -9.75
CA VAL A 407 5.36 3.32 -9.00
C VAL A 407 4.47 2.13 -8.65
N TYR A 408 4.14 1.26 -9.61
CA TYR A 408 3.36 0.05 -9.33
C TYR A 408 4.01 -0.83 -8.26
N THR A 409 5.31 -1.11 -8.39
CA THR A 409 6.02 -1.92 -7.37
C THR A 409 6.07 -1.24 -6.02
N THR A 410 6.40 0.05 -5.95
CA THR A 410 6.52 0.71 -4.65
C THR A 410 5.17 0.84 -3.95
N GLU A 411 4.08 1.05 -4.69
CA GLU A 411 2.75 1.11 -4.12
C GLU A 411 2.22 -0.28 -3.75
N PHE A 412 2.58 -1.34 -4.48
CA PHE A 412 2.31 -2.70 -4.05
C PHE A 412 3.01 -3.04 -2.72
N ILE A 413 4.29 -2.68 -2.57
CA ILE A 413 5.00 -2.87 -1.30
C ILE A 413 4.37 -2.02 -0.18
N ASN A 414 3.93 -0.78 -0.47
CA ASN A 414 3.22 0.04 0.52
C ASN A 414 1.88 -0.57 0.93
N TYR A 415 1.15 -1.15 -0.03
CA TYR A 415 -0.08 -1.89 0.23
C TYR A 415 0.17 -3.11 1.12
N LEU A 416 1.21 -3.92 0.83
CA LEU A 416 1.64 -5.02 1.72
C LEU A 416 1.99 -4.50 3.12
N SER A 417 2.72 -3.38 3.20
CA SER A 417 3.08 -2.76 4.48
C SER A 417 1.83 -2.33 5.27
N LEU A 418 0.82 -1.78 4.59
CA LEU A 418 -0.44 -1.38 5.19
C LEU A 418 -1.24 -2.58 5.69
N ILE A 419 -1.29 -3.69 4.95
CA ILE A 419 -1.90 -4.95 5.41
C ILE A 419 -1.23 -5.41 6.71
N ILE A 420 0.08 -5.58 6.67
CA ILE A 420 0.89 -6.10 7.79
C ILE A 420 0.71 -5.22 9.04
N ALA A 421 0.81 -3.90 8.87
CA ALA A 421 0.65 -2.97 9.97
C ALA A 421 -0.79 -2.94 10.51
N THR A 422 -1.80 -3.12 9.67
CA THR A 422 -3.20 -3.20 10.10
C THR A 422 -3.45 -4.46 10.92
N LYS A 423 -2.89 -5.61 10.52
CA LYS A 423 -2.94 -6.85 11.31
C LYS A 423 -2.32 -6.67 12.70
N VAL A 424 -1.14 -6.03 12.76
CA VAL A 424 -0.53 -5.68 14.06
C VAL A 424 -1.41 -4.73 14.85
N LYS A 425 -1.92 -3.64 14.24
CA LYS A 425 -2.83 -2.69 14.90
C LYS A 425 -4.04 -3.41 15.50
N ASN A 426 -4.65 -4.33 14.76
CA ASN A 426 -5.79 -5.12 15.23
C ASN A 426 -5.42 -6.03 16.40
N ASN A 427 -4.24 -6.65 16.38
CA ASN A 427 -3.75 -7.43 17.52
C ASN A 427 -3.55 -6.56 18.77
N LEU A 428 -2.95 -5.38 18.62
CA LEU A 428 -2.77 -4.43 19.72
C LEU A 428 -4.11 -3.92 20.28
N ILE A 429 -5.12 -3.75 19.43
CA ILE A 429 -6.48 -3.39 19.85
C ILE A 429 -7.11 -4.52 20.67
N LYS A 430 -7.01 -5.77 20.21
CA LYS A 430 -7.51 -6.96 20.93
C LYS A 430 -6.90 -7.09 22.33
N LEU A 431 -5.64 -6.71 22.49
CA LEU A 431 -4.93 -6.69 23.78
C LEU A 431 -5.18 -5.41 24.61
N ASN A 432 -6.09 -4.53 24.17
CA ASN A 432 -6.40 -3.24 24.80
C ASN A 432 -5.20 -2.28 24.96
N LEU A 433 -4.09 -2.50 24.25
CA LEU A 433 -2.88 -1.67 24.36
C LEU A 433 -3.08 -0.25 23.81
N HIS A 434 -4.00 -0.09 22.88
CA HIS A 434 -4.36 1.21 22.30
C HIS A 434 -4.93 2.22 23.30
N GLN A 435 -5.39 1.77 24.48
CA GLN A 435 -5.91 2.66 25.53
C GLN A 435 -4.78 3.44 26.23
N ASN A 436 -3.57 2.87 26.28
CA ASN A 436 -2.44 3.40 27.04
C ASN A 436 -1.29 3.88 26.14
N TYR A 437 -1.17 3.32 24.94
CA TYR A 437 -0.05 3.59 24.04
C TYR A 437 -0.52 3.85 22.62
N SER A 438 0.13 4.81 21.96
CA SER A 438 0.00 4.94 20.52
C SER A 438 0.72 3.79 19.79
N PHE A 439 0.26 3.47 18.58
CA PHE A 439 0.92 2.47 17.72
C PHE A 439 2.43 2.75 17.57
N ARG A 440 2.81 4.01 17.30
CA ARG A 440 4.21 4.41 17.15
C ARG A 440 5.02 4.18 18.42
N GLN A 441 4.45 4.50 19.57
CA GLN A 441 5.13 4.33 20.87
C GLN A 441 5.43 2.86 21.14
N ILE A 442 4.48 1.96 20.85
CA ILE A 442 4.69 0.50 20.96
C ILE A 442 5.83 0.06 20.05
N ILE A 443 5.84 0.48 18.77
CA ILE A 443 6.89 0.09 17.82
C ILE A 443 8.27 0.62 18.26
N GLU A 444 8.36 1.85 18.78
CA GLU A 444 9.64 2.39 19.30
C GLU A 444 10.12 1.66 20.57
N TYR A 445 9.21 1.29 21.49
CA TYR A 445 9.57 0.45 22.64
C TYR A 445 10.09 -0.92 22.19
N LEU A 446 9.40 -1.55 21.24
CA LEU A 446 9.83 -2.84 20.67
C LEU A 446 11.13 -2.72 19.88
N ARG A 447 11.44 -1.57 19.30
CA ARG A 447 12.75 -1.32 18.66
C ARG A 447 13.89 -1.24 19.67
N SER A 448 13.62 -0.74 20.89
CA SER A 448 14.59 -0.79 21.99
C SER A 448 14.84 -2.23 22.49
N TYR A 449 13.93 -3.16 22.18
CA TYR A 449 14.07 -4.59 22.46
C TYR A 449 14.99 -5.27 21.44
N LYS A 450 16.29 -5.27 21.74
CA LYS A 450 17.35 -5.77 20.86
C LYS A 450 17.86 -7.14 21.29
N VAL A 451 18.51 -7.83 20.36
CA VAL A 451 19.29 -9.05 20.63
C VAL A 451 20.77 -8.81 20.39
N GLU A 452 21.61 -9.51 21.14
CA GLU A 452 23.07 -9.54 20.99
C GLU A 452 23.55 -10.96 20.74
N VAL A 453 24.56 -11.11 19.90
CA VAL A 453 25.13 -12.42 19.58
C VAL A 453 25.95 -12.95 20.76
N ILE A 454 25.75 -14.22 21.13
CA ILE A 454 26.56 -14.91 22.15
C ILE A 454 27.72 -15.65 21.46
N ASN A 455 27.42 -16.34 20.36
CA ASN A 455 28.34 -17.09 19.51
C ASN A 455 27.83 -17.05 18.06
N ASP A 456 28.54 -17.65 17.09
CA ASP A 456 28.18 -17.54 15.67
C ASP A 456 26.74 -17.93 15.29
N THR A 457 25.99 -18.61 16.16
CA THR A 457 24.62 -19.06 15.91
C THR A 457 23.57 -18.61 16.92
N GLU A 458 23.95 -18.21 18.13
CA GLU A 458 23.03 -17.93 19.22
C GLU A 458 22.91 -16.44 19.53
N TRP A 459 21.68 -16.02 19.83
CA TRP A 459 21.32 -14.64 20.15
C TRP A 459 20.63 -14.57 21.51
N LYS A 460 21.00 -13.57 22.31
CA LYS A 460 20.42 -13.28 23.63
C LYS A 460 19.65 -11.97 23.58
N LYS A 461 18.48 -11.93 24.23
CA LYS A 461 17.73 -10.68 24.42
C LYS A 461 18.49 -9.76 25.39
N ARG A 462 18.69 -8.51 25.02
CA ARG A 462 19.35 -7.51 25.89
C ARG A 462 18.40 -7.08 27.00
N LYS A 463 18.97 -6.72 28.16
CA LYS A 463 18.19 -6.17 29.26
C LYS A 463 17.61 -4.81 28.87
N VAL A 464 16.30 -4.65 29.02
CA VAL A 464 15.56 -3.41 28.77
C VAL A 464 14.83 -2.95 30.03
N LEU A 465 14.17 -1.80 29.95
CA LEU A 465 13.29 -1.32 31.01
C LEU A 465 12.13 -2.32 31.22
N LYS A 466 11.70 -2.49 32.47
CA LYS A 466 10.68 -3.49 32.85
C LYS A 466 9.41 -3.40 32.00
N TYR A 467 8.89 -2.19 31.78
CA TYR A 467 7.67 -2.02 30.97
C TYR A 467 7.84 -2.44 29.50
N VAL A 468 9.06 -2.39 28.94
CA VAL A 468 9.33 -2.88 27.56
C VAL A 468 9.39 -4.40 27.56
N GLN A 469 9.98 -4.99 28.60
CA GLN A 469 10.01 -6.45 28.77
C GLN A 469 8.59 -7.00 28.95
N ASP A 470 7.80 -6.42 29.85
CA ASP A 470 6.40 -6.82 30.10
C ASP A 470 5.56 -6.69 28.80
N LEU A 471 5.79 -5.63 28.02
CA LEU A 471 5.15 -5.44 26.72
C LEU A 471 5.57 -6.51 25.70
N ALA A 472 6.84 -6.86 25.61
CA ALA A 472 7.33 -7.91 24.71
C ALA A 472 6.78 -9.29 25.11
N GLU A 473 6.71 -9.59 26.41
CA GLU A 473 6.13 -10.83 26.94
C GLU A 473 4.63 -10.93 26.65
N LEU A 474 3.87 -9.84 26.86
CA LEU A 474 2.44 -9.79 26.53
C LEU A 474 2.18 -9.99 25.03
N LEU A 475 3.09 -9.53 24.19
CA LEU A 475 3.04 -9.72 22.73
C LEU A 475 3.64 -11.07 22.29
N GLU A 476 4.18 -11.84 23.25
CA GLU A 476 4.93 -13.09 23.09
C GLU A 476 6.00 -12.98 22.00
N ILE A 477 6.93 -12.04 22.23
CA ILE A 477 8.10 -11.71 21.40
C ILE A 477 9.38 -11.96 22.17
#